data_AF-A0A5N5TJR5-F1
#
_entry.id   AF-A0A5N5TJR5-F1
#
_cell.length_a   1.000
_cell.length_b   1.000
_cell.length_c   1.000
_cell.angle_alpha   90.00
_cell.angle_beta   90.00
_cell.angle_gamma   90.00
#
_symmetry.space_group_name_H-M   'P 1'
#
loop_
_entity.id
_entity.type
_entity.pdbx_description
1 polymer ?
#
loop_
_entity_poly.entity_id
_entity_poly.type
_entity_poly.pdbx_seq_one_letter_code
_entity_poly.pdbx_strand_id
1 'polypeptide(L)'
;MVEILKRVHDNENIEGTGVDEDLLDSDDDEDIAERLKNVNLDDSDTVWANLTESEKQEFLELIKSGKTEELIPPWEPWWDSKSLIKDVTNPESKAVAPFMESCPPILSCPPLSQIMKNTPADCVPFNILNVLTSYIWTVRLFNGDHQESCVDATEAILTLSPVLSAEANFSSGEIAVNAPMIEAQNHSYLAENQEFHDTVKKDLRIILEGPSSEFKNYFVMSSLSDLHSLFTSCKKSLKPKKERSHTGLFSSSILNFNQEIVKNHTNVESVSKCIKKIKFYLSYVQEYYYKFVLD
;
A
#
# COMPACT_ATOMS: atom_id res chain seq x y z
N MET A 1 -16.93 7.16 1.97
CA MET A 1 -18.13 6.29 1.83
C MET A 1 -19.38 7.09 1.47
N VAL A 2 -19.76 8.14 2.20
CA VAL A 2 -20.92 9.00 1.82
C VAL A 2 -20.72 9.70 0.48
N GLU A 3 -19.51 10.22 0.19
CA GLU A 3 -19.19 10.78 -1.13
C GLU A 3 -19.19 9.75 -2.26
N ILE A 4 -18.93 8.48 -1.92
CA ILE A 4 -18.96 7.36 -2.87
C ILE A 4 -20.41 7.03 -3.23
N LEU A 5 -21.27 6.88 -2.22
CA LEU A 5 -22.70 6.67 -2.39
C LEU A 5 -23.37 7.83 -3.16
N LYS A 6 -22.94 9.06 -2.89
CA LYS A 6 -23.46 10.24 -3.60
C LYS A 6 -23.04 10.29 -5.07
N ARG A 7 -21.80 9.88 -5.39
CA ARG A 7 -21.35 9.74 -6.79
C ARG A 7 -22.12 8.69 -7.58
N VAL A 8 -22.50 7.58 -6.94
CA VAL A 8 -23.31 6.54 -7.60
C VAL A 8 -24.67 7.11 -8.02
N HIS A 9 -25.32 7.85 -7.12
CA HIS A 9 -26.62 8.47 -7.37
C HIS A 9 -26.59 9.61 -8.41
N ASP A 10 -25.50 10.39 -8.46
CA ASP A 10 -25.37 11.49 -9.42
C ASP A 10 -25.09 11.00 -10.86
N ASN A 11 -24.56 9.78 -11.04
CA ASN A 11 -24.21 9.22 -12.34
C ASN A 11 -25.40 8.60 -13.10
N GLU A 12 -26.53 8.36 -12.42
CA GLU A 12 -27.77 7.84 -13.04
C GLU A 12 -28.62 8.94 -13.70
N ASN A 13 -28.31 10.22 -13.47
CA ASN A 13 -29.13 11.35 -13.92
C ASN A 13 -28.78 11.93 -15.30
N ILE A 14 -27.87 11.30 -16.07
CA ILE A 14 -27.43 11.85 -17.36
C ILE A 14 -27.55 10.79 -18.48
N GLU A 15 -28.53 11.04 -19.36
CA GLU A 15 -28.81 10.47 -20.70
C GLU A 15 -29.78 9.27 -20.82
N GLY A 16 -31.05 9.55 -21.13
CA GLY A 16 -31.98 8.57 -21.69
C GLY A 16 -33.39 9.11 -21.95
N THR A 17 -33.69 9.49 -23.19
CA THR A 17 -34.95 10.06 -23.69
C THR A 17 -36.20 9.20 -23.43
N GLY A 18 -37.30 9.85 -23.08
CA GLY A 18 -38.52 9.25 -22.54
C GLY A 18 -39.31 8.27 -23.42
N VAL A 19 -39.94 7.32 -22.73
CA VAL A 19 -41.22 6.68 -23.04
C VAL A 19 -41.85 6.30 -21.68
N ASP A 20 -43.07 6.78 -21.42
CA ASP A 20 -43.92 6.36 -20.30
C ASP A 20 -44.30 4.88 -20.46
N GLU A 21 -43.98 4.04 -19.48
CA GLU A 21 -44.74 2.83 -19.14
C GLU A 21 -44.42 2.44 -17.68
N ASP A 22 -45.20 3.03 -16.77
CA ASP A 22 -45.83 2.40 -15.61
C ASP A 22 -45.05 1.34 -14.79
N LEU A 23 -44.86 1.73 -13.52
CA LEU A 23 -44.86 0.90 -12.30
C LEU A 23 -43.53 0.25 -11.93
N LEU A 24 -42.77 0.96 -11.09
CA LEU A 24 -42.53 0.61 -9.68
C LEU A 24 -41.92 1.83 -8.99
N ASP A 25 -42.76 2.79 -8.56
CA ASP A 25 -42.38 3.73 -7.50
C ASP A 25 -42.09 2.91 -6.24
N SER A 26 -40.79 2.66 -6.00
CA SER A 26 -40.26 2.22 -4.71
C SER A 26 -39.61 3.43 -4.02
N ASP A 27 -40.31 4.55 -4.01
CA ASP A 27 -39.89 5.82 -3.39
C ASP A 27 -40.21 5.89 -1.87
N ASP A 28 -40.57 4.75 -1.25
CA ASP A 28 -40.90 4.65 0.18
C ASP A 28 -39.73 4.17 1.06
N ASP A 29 -38.53 3.97 0.51
CA ASP A 29 -37.35 3.68 1.31
C ASP A 29 -36.70 5.00 1.75
N GLU A 30 -36.67 5.26 3.06
CA GLU A 30 -35.94 6.40 3.66
C GLU A 30 -34.54 6.53 3.05
N ASP A 31 -34.14 7.76 2.69
CA ASP A 31 -32.83 8.08 2.13
C ASP A 31 -31.72 7.39 2.94
N ILE A 32 -30.87 6.62 2.26
CA ILE A 32 -29.73 5.91 2.85
C ILE A 32 -28.87 6.85 3.71
N ALA A 33 -28.79 8.13 3.34
CA ALA A 33 -28.08 9.16 4.10
C ALA A 33 -28.74 9.46 5.46
N GLU A 34 -30.08 9.40 5.56
CA GLU A 34 -30.81 9.57 6.81
C GLU A 34 -30.66 8.34 7.72
N ARG A 35 -30.75 7.13 7.16
CA ARG A 35 -30.57 5.86 7.89
C ARG A 35 -29.15 5.68 8.45
N LEU A 36 -28.13 6.08 7.69
CA LEU A 36 -26.73 5.95 8.10
C LEU A 36 -26.19 7.14 8.92
N LYS A 37 -26.98 8.20 9.12
CA LYS A 37 -26.53 9.46 9.77
C LYS A 37 -25.94 9.28 11.17
N ASN A 38 -26.42 8.30 11.93
CA ASN A 38 -25.96 8.01 13.30
C ASN A 38 -25.30 6.63 13.42
N VAL A 39 -24.99 5.98 12.30
CA VAL A 39 -24.34 4.67 12.27
C VAL A 39 -22.84 4.85 12.32
N ASN A 40 -22.16 4.02 13.13
CA ASN A 40 -20.71 3.94 13.08
C ASN A 40 -20.28 3.30 11.76
N LEU A 41 -19.73 4.09 10.85
CA LEU A 41 -19.30 3.63 9.52
C LEU A 41 -18.08 2.69 9.58
N ASP A 42 -17.34 2.68 10.70
CA ASP A 42 -16.22 1.75 10.91
C ASP A 42 -16.71 0.34 11.32
N ASP A 43 -18.00 0.19 11.63
CA ASP A 43 -18.62 -1.09 11.95
C ASP A 43 -19.38 -1.65 10.73
N SER A 44 -18.65 -2.42 9.92
CA SER A 44 -19.16 -3.01 8.69
C SER A 44 -20.42 -3.87 8.87
N ASP A 45 -20.58 -4.55 10.01
CA ASP A 45 -21.76 -5.37 10.27
C ASP A 45 -22.98 -4.51 10.60
N THR A 46 -22.79 -3.42 11.35
CA THR A 46 -23.86 -2.47 11.64
C THR A 46 -24.29 -1.71 10.39
N VAL A 47 -23.34 -1.31 9.53
CA VAL A 47 -23.66 -0.72 8.23
C VAL A 47 -24.45 -1.73 7.38
N TRP A 48 -23.97 -2.96 7.24
CA TRP A 48 -24.64 -4.01 6.47
C TRP A 48 -26.04 -4.34 7.00
N ALA A 49 -26.25 -4.34 8.32
CA ALA A 49 -27.55 -4.59 8.91
C ALA A 49 -28.56 -3.47 8.61
N ASN A 50 -28.10 -2.23 8.46
CA ASN A 50 -28.94 -1.09 8.16
C ASN A 50 -29.27 -0.93 6.68
N LEU A 51 -28.58 -1.63 5.76
CA LEU A 51 -28.85 -1.60 4.30
C LEU A 51 -30.08 -2.45 3.91
N THR A 52 -30.85 -1.98 2.93
CA THR A 52 -31.94 -2.75 2.32
C THR A 52 -31.40 -3.91 1.49
N GLU A 53 -32.27 -4.84 1.09
CA GLU A 53 -31.86 -5.97 0.26
C GLU A 53 -31.48 -5.54 -1.16
N SER A 54 -32.11 -4.48 -1.71
CA SER A 54 -31.74 -3.90 -3.00
C SER A 54 -30.35 -3.25 -2.94
N GLU A 55 -30.07 -2.42 -1.94
CA GLU A 55 -28.76 -1.77 -1.73
C GLU A 55 -27.63 -2.81 -1.54
N LYS A 56 -27.91 -3.91 -0.81
CA LYS A 56 -26.96 -5.02 -0.66
C LYS A 56 -26.67 -5.69 -2.00
N GLN A 57 -27.70 -5.95 -2.80
CA GLN A 57 -27.52 -6.60 -4.10
C GLN A 57 -26.73 -5.70 -5.06
N GLU A 58 -27.05 -4.42 -5.11
CA GLU A 58 -26.31 -3.43 -5.90
C GLU A 58 -24.84 -3.39 -5.50
N PHE A 59 -24.54 -3.35 -4.19
CA PHE A 59 -23.16 -3.39 -3.70
C PHE A 59 -22.43 -4.69 -4.09
N LEU A 60 -23.11 -5.85 -4.00
CA LEU A 60 -22.53 -7.12 -4.44
C LEU A 60 -22.30 -7.19 -5.95
N GLU A 61 -23.18 -6.58 -6.75
CA GLU A 61 -23.01 -6.45 -8.19
C GLU A 61 -21.85 -5.51 -8.54
N LEU A 62 -21.71 -4.40 -7.81
CA LEU A 62 -20.57 -3.50 -7.92
C LEU A 62 -19.25 -4.25 -7.65
N ILE A 63 -19.18 -5.04 -6.58
CA ILE A 63 -18.00 -5.87 -6.27
C ILE A 63 -17.71 -6.86 -7.40
N LYS A 64 -18.72 -7.59 -7.88
CA LYS A 64 -18.56 -8.56 -8.99
C LYS A 64 -18.12 -7.90 -10.29
N SER A 65 -18.58 -6.68 -10.54
CA SER A 65 -18.25 -5.92 -11.74
C SER A 65 -16.84 -5.33 -11.72
N GLY A 66 -16.17 -5.31 -10.55
CA GLY A 66 -14.85 -4.70 -10.37
C GLY A 66 -14.85 -3.16 -10.35
N LYS A 67 -16.01 -2.51 -10.53
CA LYS A 67 -16.14 -1.04 -10.56
C LYS A 67 -15.94 -0.36 -9.21
N THR A 68 -15.81 -1.13 -8.12
CA THR A 68 -15.57 -0.59 -6.79
C THR A 68 -14.26 0.17 -6.68
N GLU A 69 -13.26 -0.17 -7.51
CA GLU A 69 -11.97 0.52 -7.53
C GLU A 69 -12.09 1.97 -8.02
N GLU A 70 -12.96 2.24 -9.01
CA GLU A 70 -13.20 3.58 -9.56
C GLU A 70 -13.83 4.55 -8.53
N LEU A 71 -14.46 4.00 -7.49
CA LEU A 71 -15.11 4.77 -6.45
C LEU A 71 -14.15 5.22 -5.34
N ILE A 72 -12.99 4.56 -5.22
CA ILE A 72 -12.01 4.88 -4.19
C ILE A 72 -11.16 6.06 -4.69
N PRO A 73 -11.01 7.15 -3.90
CA PRO A 73 -10.12 8.22 -4.29
C PRO A 73 -8.69 7.67 -4.43
N PRO A 74 -7.96 8.08 -5.48
CA PRO A 74 -6.59 7.62 -5.68
C PRO A 74 -5.73 8.09 -4.51
N TRP A 75 -4.95 7.18 -3.94
CA TRP A 75 -4.01 7.50 -2.90
C TRP A 75 -2.89 8.39 -3.43
N GLU A 76 -2.61 9.46 -2.70
CA GLU A 76 -1.47 10.35 -2.98
C GLU A 76 -0.21 9.80 -2.30
N PRO A 77 0.82 9.43 -3.08
CA PRO A 77 2.02 8.88 -2.48
C PRO A 77 2.78 9.91 -1.64
N TRP A 78 3.17 9.51 -0.44
CA TRP A 78 3.93 10.40 0.47
C TRP A 78 5.30 10.80 -0.09
N TRP A 79 5.85 10.09 -1.08
CA TRP A 79 7.10 10.48 -1.75
C TRP A 79 6.92 11.55 -2.83
N ASP A 80 5.69 11.95 -3.15
CA ASP A 80 5.43 13.04 -4.11
C ASP A 80 5.43 14.43 -3.46
N SER A 81 5.54 14.51 -2.12
CA SER A 81 5.62 15.78 -1.39
C SER A 81 7.00 16.43 -1.54
N LYS A 82 7.31 16.94 -2.72
CA LYS A 82 8.47 17.81 -2.94
C LYS A 82 8.18 19.17 -2.32
N SER A 83 9.04 19.65 -1.43
CA SER A 83 8.92 20.99 -0.85
C SER A 83 9.15 22.05 -1.94
N LEU A 84 8.10 22.46 -2.63
CA LEU A 84 8.16 23.49 -3.68
C LEU A 84 8.25 24.93 -3.11
N ILE A 85 8.14 25.10 -1.79
CA ILE A 85 8.17 26.41 -1.15
C ILE A 85 9.35 26.47 -0.18
N LYS A 86 10.37 27.21 -0.59
CA LYS A 86 11.47 27.65 0.27
C LYS A 86 11.15 29.08 0.68
N ASP A 87 10.64 29.29 1.89
CA ASP A 87 10.43 30.64 2.40
C ASP A 87 11.79 31.34 2.50
N VAL A 88 12.03 32.29 1.60
CA VAL A 88 13.28 33.09 1.51
C VAL A 88 13.41 34.08 2.69
N THR A 89 12.41 34.15 3.56
CA THR A 89 12.25 35.23 4.55
C THR A 89 12.61 34.86 5.98
N ASN A 90 12.92 33.60 6.33
CA ASN A 90 13.23 33.27 7.73
C ASN A 90 14.27 32.14 7.92
N PRO A 91 15.58 32.46 8.01
CA PRO A 91 16.64 31.46 8.19
C PRO A 91 16.69 30.82 9.59
N GLU A 92 15.81 31.19 10.52
CA GLU A 92 15.82 30.68 11.91
C GLU A 92 14.59 29.83 12.28
N SER A 93 13.68 29.57 11.34
CA SER A 93 12.58 28.63 11.59
C SER A 93 13.09 27.20 11.58
N LYS A 94 13.15 26.55 12.76
CA LYS A 94 13.18 25.08 12.89
C LYS A 94 11.84 24.45 12.47
N ALA A 95 11.25 24.92 11.36
CA ALA A 95 10.12 24.24 10.76
C ALA A 95 10.65 22.90 10.22
N VAL A 96 10.11 21.82 10.78
CA VAL A 96 10.22 20.48 10.20
C VAL A 96 9.82 20.62 8.73
N ALA A 97 10.68 20.22 7.81
CA ALA A 97 10.42 20.44 6.40
C ALA A 97 9.08 19.76 6.02
N PRO A 98 8.20 20.38 5.22
CA PRO A 98 6.83 19.89 5.00
C PRO A 98 6.73 18.43 4.56
N PHE A 99 7.74 17.91 3.87
CA PHE A 99 7.82 16.50 3.45
C PHE A 99 7.98 15.51 4.62
N MET A 100 8.47 15.94 5.78
CA MET A 100 8.67 15.05 6.93
C MET A 100 7.37 14.75 7.67
N GLU A 101 6.30 15.53 7.46
CA GLU A 101 4.98 15.28 8.06
C GLU A 101 4.21 14.20 7.31
N SER A 102 4.37 14.11 5.99
CA SER A 102 3.76 13.08 5.14
C SER A 102 4.52 11.76 5.16
N CYS A 103 5.82 11.79 5.46
CA CYS A 103 6.67 10.60 5.43
C CYS A 103 6.49 9.69 6.65
N PRO A 104 6.55 8.36 6.46
CA PRO A 104 6.67 7.42 7.56
C PRO A 104 7.88 7.72 8.46
N PRO A 105 7.76 7.52 9.78
CA PRO A 105 8.84 7.82 10.72
C PRO A 105 10.05 6.91 10.49
N ILE A 106 11.23 7.52 10.38
CA ILE A 106 12.49 6.79 10.16
C ILE A 106 12.90 6.04 11.42
N LEU A 107 13.13 4.74 11.27
CA LEU A 107 13.64 3.88 12.34
C LEU A 107 15.12 4.18 12.62
N SER A 108 15.43 4.54 13.87
CA SER A 108 16.81 4.69 14.31
C SER A 108 17.53 3.33 14.34
N CYS A 109 18.57 3.20 13.53
CA CYS A 109 19.44 2.04 13.47
C CYS A 109 20.89 2.44 13.78
N PRO A 110 21.70 1.55 14.35
CA PRO A 110 23.12 1.83 14.52
C PRO A 110 23.81 1.92 13.16
N PRO A 111 24.88 2.74 13.03
CA PRO A 111 25.70 2.80 11.82
C PRO A 111 26.22 1.40 11.44
N LEU A 112 26.30 1.10 10.14
CA LEU A 112 26.74 -0.20 9.65
C LEU A 112 28.13 -0.58 10.14
N SER A 113 29.04 0.39 10.26
CA SER A 113 30.38 0.25 10.84
C SER A 113 30.40 -0.31 12.27
N GLN A 114 29.32 -0.17 13.03
CA GLN A 114 29.18 -0.77 14.36
C GLN A 114 28.67 -2.22 14.32
N ILE A 115 28.03 -2.62 13.23
CA ILE A 115 27.41 -3.94 13.04
C ILE A 115 28.37 -4.88 12.29
N MET A 116 29.09 -4.34 11.31
CA MET A 116 29.92 -5.10 10.38
C MET A 116 31.30 -4.47 10.26
N LYS A 117 32.34 -5.30 10.40
CA LYS A 117 33.75 -4.88 10.29
C LYS A 117 34.30 -4.99 8.87
N ASN A 118 33.67 -5.81 8.04
CA ASN A 118 34.08 -6.05 6.67
C ASN A 118 33.30 -5.16 5.71
N THR A 119 33.85 -4.92 4.52
CA THR A 119 33.14 -4.20 3.46
C THR A 119 31.86 -4.95 3.06
N PRO A 120 30.71 -4.26 2.93
CA PRO A 120 29.49 -4.87 2.43
C PRO A 120 29.66 -5.40 1.00
N ALA A 121 28.90 -6.42 0.64
CA ALA A 121 28.93 -6.98 -0.71
C ALA A 121 28.41 -5.96 -1.75
N ASP A 122 28.97 -5.99 -2.96
CA ASP A 122 28.60 -5.05 -4.04
C ASP A 122 27.18 -5.26 -4.58
N CYS A 123 26.55 -6.40 -4.28
CA CYS A 123 25.15 -6.67 -4.63
C CYS A 123 24.13 -5.93 -3.74
N VAL A 124 24.55 -5.37 -2.60
CA VAL A 124 23.63 -4.78 -1.61
C VAL A 124 22.77 -3.65 -2.19
N PRO A 125 23.31 -2.68 -2.97
CA PRO A 125 22.49 -1.66 -3.63
C PRO A 125 21.41 -2.26 -4.54
N PHE A 126 21.76 -3.27 -5.35
CA PHE A 126 20.81 -3.90 -6.27
C PHE A 126 19.71 -4.67 -5.51
N ASN A 127 20.08 -5.33 -4.42
CA ASN A 127 19.10 -5.99 -3.56
C ASN A 127 18.14 -4.99 -2.91
N ILE A 128 18.63 -3.81 -2.51
CA ILE A 128 17.78 -2.72 -2.00
C ILE A 128 16.85 -2.19 -3.08
N LEU A 129 17.32 -2.04 -4.34
CA LEU A 129 16.45 -1.66 -5.46
C LEU A 129 15.30 -2.66 -5.64
N ASN A 130 15.58 -3.96 -5.63
CA ASN A 130 14.54 -4.98 -5.73
C ASN A 130 13.51 -4.84 -4.59
N VAL A 131 13.97 -4.69 -3.34
CA VAL A 131 13.09 -4.54 -2.18
C VAL A 131 12.25 -3.26 -2.26
N LEU A 132 12.84 -2.13 -2.67
CA LEU A 132 12.10 -0.88 -2.86
C LEU A 132 11.06 -1.02 -3.95
N THR A 133 11.39 -1.64 -5.08
CA THR A 133 10.41 -1.85 -6.16
C THR A 133 9.25 -2.74 -5.71
N SER A 134 9.51 -3.85 -5.00
CA SER A 134 8.45 -4.70 -4.44
C SER A 134 7.59 -3.95 -3.40
N TYR A 135 8.20 -3.09 -2.59
CA TYR A 135 7.48 -2.24 -1.65
C TYR A 135 6.57 -1.23 -2.38
N ILE A 136 7.10 -0.45 -3.33
CA ILE A 136 6.33 0.54 -4.09
C ILE A 136 5.15 -0.11 -4.82
N TRP A 137 5.40 -1.25 -5.47
CA TRP A 137 4.36 -2.04 -6.13
C TRP A 137 3.24 -2.38 -5.16
N THR A 138 3.59 -2.90 -3.98
CA THR A 138 2.61 -3.29 -2.97
C THR A 138 1.86 -2.09 -2.42
N VAL A 139 2.54 -1.00 -2.05
CA VAL A 139 1.86 0.19 -1.52
C VAL A 139 0.87 0.77 -2.52
N ARG A 140 1.21 0.77 -3.82
CA ARG A 140 0.29 1.19 -4.87
C ARG A 140 -0.89 0.25 -5.05
N LEU A 141 -0.63 -1.05 -5.09
CA LEU A 141 -1.67 -2.07 -5.21
C LEU A 141 -2.68 -2.00 -4.07
N PHE A 142 -2.21 -1.66 -2.86
CA PHE A 142 -3.05 -1.50 -1.68
C PHE A 142 -3.56 -0.06 -1.48
N ASN A 143 -3.38 0.83 -2.46
CA ASN A 143 -3.79 2.24 -2.41
C ASN A 143 -3.40 2.94 -1.08
N GLY A 144 -2.18 2.67 -0.59
CA GLY A 144 -1.66 3.24 0.66
C GLY A 144 -2.08 2.54 1.96
N ASP A 145 -3.02 1.58 1.91
CA ASP A 145 -3.58 0.89 3.09
C ASP A 145 -2.85 -0.43 3.43
N HIS A 146 -1.62 -0.60 2.96
CA HIS A 146 -0.81 -1.81 3.17
C HIS A 146 -0.56 -2.10 4.66
N GLN A 147 -0.56 -1.08 5.54
CA GLN A 147 -0.39 -1.27 6.98
C GLN A 147 -1.62 -1.92 7.64
N GLU A 148 -2.84 -1.61 7.18
CA GLU A 148 -4.07 -2.21 7.69
C GLU A 148 -4.18 -3.67 7.24
N SER A 149 -3.84 -3.94 5.98
CA SER A 149 -3.79 -5.30 5.41
C SER A 149 -2.41 -5.95 5.57
N CYS A 150 -1.81 -5.83 6.76
CA CYS A 150 -0.39 -6.10 6.95
C CYS A 150 0.09 -7.50 6.54
N VAL A 151 -0.76 -8.53 6.67
CA VAL A 151 -0.40 -9.91 6.33
C VAL A 151 -0.38 -10.11 4.81
N ASP A 152 -1.40 -9.60 4.13
CA ASP A 152 -1.54 -9.75 2.68
C ASP A 152 -0.53 -8.87 1.93
N ALA A 153 -0.30 -7.65 2.42
CA ALA A 153 0.77 -6.79 1.93
C ALA A 153 2.16 -7.42 2.16
N THR A 154 2.36 -8.12 3.28
CA THR A 154 3.61 -8.86 3.50
C THR A 154 3.75 -10.01 2.51
N GLU A 155 2.68 -10.77 2.24
CA GLU A 155 2.70 -11.84 1.25
C GLU A 155 3.01 -11.30 -0.15
N ALA A 156 2.37 -10.21 -0.57
CA ALA A 156 2.66 -9.55 -1.83
C ALA A 156 4.15 -9.18 -1.95
N ILE A 157 4.73 -8.53 -0.94
CA ILE A 157 6.15 -8.15 -0.95
C ILE A 157 7.08 -9.37 -1.03
N LEU A 158 6.79 -10.43 -0.27
CA LEU A 158 7.61 -11.64 -0.28
C LEU A 158 7.50 -12.40 -1.61
N THR A 159 6.31 -12.45 -2.19
CA THR A 159 6.10 -12.99 -3.53
C THR A 159 6.92 -12.18 -4.54
N LEU A 160 6.80 -10.85 -4.55
CA LEU A 160 7.49 -9.96 -5.50
C LEU A 160 9.02 -9.88 -5.31
N SER A 161 9.53 -10.15 -4.11
CA SER A 161 10.95 -9.93 -3.77
C SER A 161 11.68 -11.26 -3.51
N PRO A 162 12.36 -11.85 -4.52
CA PRO A 162 13.20 -13.03 -4.31
C PRO A 162 14.40 -12.75 -3.38
N VAL A 163 14.78 -11.48 -3.20
CA VAL A 163 15.75 -11.05 -2.18
C VAL A 163 15.23 -11.38 -0.78
N LEU A 164 13.93 -11.16 -0.52
CA LEU A 164 13.35 -11.39 0.80
C LEU A 164 12.87 -12.83 1.00
N SER A 165 12.26 -13.45 -0.03
CA SER A 165 11.71 -14.81 0.08
C SER A 165 12.74 -15.93 -0.11
N ALA A 166 13.71 -15.75 -1.00
CA ALA A 166 14.66 -16.78 -1.40
C ALA A 166 16.15 -16.41 -1.21
N GLU A 167 16.42 -15.28 -0.54
CA GLU A 167 17.79 -14.77 -0.31
C GLU A 167 18.60 -14.55 -1.61
N ALA A 168 17.91 -14.29 -2.73
CA ALA A 168 18.55 -14.01 -4.01
C ALA A 168 19.43 -12.76 -3.94
N ASN A 169 20.43 -12.71 -4.82
CA ASN A 169 21.31 -11.56 -5.01
C ASN A 169 21.29 -11.12 -6.47
N PHE A 170 21.22 -9.82 -6.69
CA PHE A 170 21.29 -9.25 -8.03
C PHE A 170 22.69 -8.69 -8.32
N SER A 171 23.09 -8.77 -9.60
CA SER A 171 24.35 -8.22 -10.10
C SER A 171 24.18 -6.94 -10.94
N SER A 172 22.93 -6.52 -11.17
CA SER A 172 22.57 -5.33 -11.95
C SER A 172 21.29 -4.70 -11.41
N GLY A 173 21.23 -3.37 -11.41
CA GLY A 173 20.04 -2.61 -11.03
C GLY A 173 18.87 -2.84 -11.97
N GLU A 174 19.12 -2.98 -13.28
CA GLU A 174 18.07 -3.22 -14.27
C GLU A 174 17.33 -4.54 -14.00
N ILE A 175 18.08 -5.61 -13.73
CA ILE A 175 17.50 -6.92 -13.40
C ILE A 175 16.75 -6.85 -12.07
N ALA A 176 17.35 -6.20 -11.06
CA ALA A 176 16.74 -6.08 -9.73
C ALA A 176 15.39 -5.34 -9.76
N VAL A 177 15.28 -4.28 -10.56
CA VAL A 177 14.06 -3.46 -10.70
C VAL A 177 13.00 -4.15 -11.57
N ASN A 178 13.40 -4.91 -12.60
CA ASN A 178 12.43 -5.63 -13.43
C ASN A 178 11.95 -6.97 -12.81
N ALA A 179 12.67 -7.52 -11.82
CA ALA A 179 12.29 -8.82 -11.23
C ALA A 179 10.88 -8.85 -10.61
N PRO A 180 10.45 -7.84 -9.81
CA PRO A 180 9.09 -7.80 -9.26
C PRO A 180 8.00 -7.79 -10.33
N MET A 181 8.25 -7.12 -11.46
CA MET A 181 7.32 -7.09 -12.59
C MET A 181 7.14 -8.46 -13.23
N ILE A 182 8.25 -9.20 -13.43
CA ILE A 182 8.20 -10.56 -13.97
C ILE A 182 7.46 -11.48 -13.00
N GLU A 183 7.73 -11.34 -11.70
CA GLU A 183 7.08 -12.17 -10.70
C GLU A 183 5.58 -11.86 -10.59
N ALA A 184 5.19 -10.58 -10.63
CA ALA A 184 3.79 -10.16 -10.61
C ALA A 184 2.95 -10.82 -11.72
N GLN A 185 3.51 -10.99 -12.92
CA GLN A 185 2.82 -11.64 -14.04
C GLN A 185 2.47 -13.12 -13.79
N ASN A 186 3.13 -13.77 -12.83
CA ASN A 186 2.86 -15.15 -12.47
C ASN A 186 1.73 -15.30 -11.45
N HIS A 187 1.23 -14.19 -10.88
CA HIS A 187 0.20 -14.20 -9.83
C HIS A 187 -0.94 -13.26 -10.19
N SER A 188 -2.15 -13.79 -10.38
CA SER A 188 -3.30 -13.03 -10.87
C SER A 188 -3.68 -11.82 -10.01
N TYR A 189 -3.41 -11.86 -8.71
CA TYR A 189 -3.72 -10.77 -7.77
C TYR A 189 -2.63 -9.68 -7.72
N LEU A 190 -1.50 -9.86 -8.41
CA LEU A 190 -0.40 -8.90 -8.48
C LEU A 190 -0.20 -8.35 -9.90
N ALA A 191 -0.74 -9.04 -10.91
CA ALA A 191 -0.53 -8.73 -12.31
C ALA A 191 -1.21 -7.41 -12.68
N GLU A 192 -0.42 -6.47 -13.20
CA GLU A 192 -0.88 -5.12 -13.53
C GLU A 192 -0.51 -4.73 -14.95
N ASN A 193 -1.07 -3.59 -15.40
CA ASN A 193 -0.83 -3.07 -16.74
C ASN A 193 0.53 -2.32 -16.86
N GLN A 194 0.92 -1.99 -18.08
CA GLN A 194 2.21 -1.33 -18.33
C GLN A 194 2.29 0.08 -17.73
N GLU A 195 1.18 0.81 -17.64
CA GLU A 195 1.13 2.14 -17.03
C GLU A 195 1.41 2.10 -15.52
N PHE A 196 0.90 1.08 -14.84
CA PHE A 196 1.25 0.80 -13.44
C PHE A 196 2.75 0.55 -13.29
N HIS A 197 3.34 -0.26 -14.18
CA HIS A 197 4.78 -0.54 -14.15
C HIS A 197 5.62 0.72 -14.33
N ASP A 198 5.25 1.58 -15.28
CA ASP A 198 5.96 2.83 -15.55
C ASP A 198 5.83 3.79 -14.36
N THR A 199 4.68 3.80 -13.70
CA THR A 199 4.46 4.56 -12.46
C THR A 199 5.33 4.06 -11.31
N VAL A 200 5.45 2.74 -11.11
CA VAL A 200 6.36 2.15 -10.11
C VAL A 200 7.81 2.54 -10.37
N LYS A 201 8.25 2.55 -11.64
CA LYS A 201 9.62 2.99 -12.02
C LYS A 201 9.83 4.48 -11.77
N LYS A 202 8.83 5.32 -12.06
CA LYS A 202 8.86 6.75 -11.77
C LYS A 202 9.00 7.01 -10.27
N ASP A 203 8.21 6.32 -9.46
CA ASP A 203 8.28 6.42 -7.99
C ASP A 203 9.61 5.99 -7.43
N LEU A 204 10.16 4.89 -7.94
CA LEU A 204 11.48 4.44 -7.53
C LEU A 204 12.51 5.54 -7.75
N ARG A 205 12.45 6.23 -8.91
CA ARG A 205 13.33 7.36 -9.19
C ARG A 205 13.14 8.50 -8.18
N ILE A 206 11.89 8.87 -7.88
CA ILE A 206 11.58 9.92 -6.89
C ILE A 206 12.14 9.55 -5.51
N ILE A 207 11.95 8.30 -5.08
CA ILE A 207 12.45 7.78 -3.80
C ILE A 207 13.99 7.82 -3.74
N LEU A 208 14.67 7.49 -4.84
CA LEU A 208 16.13 7.51 -4.91
C LEU A 208 16.72 8.92 -4.99
N GLU A 209 16.02 9.86 -5.62
CA GLU A 209 16.40 11.28 -5.67
C GLU A 209 16.28 11.95 -4.29
N GLY A 210 15.29 11.50 -3.50
CA GLY A 210 14.93 12.10 -2.22
C GLY A 210 14.26 13.48 -2.38
N PRO A 211 13.83 14.09 -1.26
CA PRO A 211 13.13 15.38 -1.28
C PRO A 211 14.03 16.56 -1.65
N SER A 212 15.34 16.48 -1.37
CA SER A 212 16.31 17.53 -1.70
C SER A 212 17.74 17.01 -1.74
N SER A 213 18.66 17.81 -2.29
CA SER A 213 20.09 17.50 -2.31
C SER A 213 20.72 17.29 -0.92
N GLU A 214 20.12 17.83 0.13
CA GLU A 214 20.56 17.66 1.53
C GLU A 214 20.02 16.34 2.12
N PHE A 215 18.86 15.89 1.67
CA PHE A 215 18.12 14.75 2.22
C PHE A 215 17.97 13.61 1.20
N LYS A 216 18.98 13.35 0.36
CA LYS A 216 18.90 12.41 -0.77
C LYS A 216 18.42 11.00 -0.40
N ASN A 217 18.83 10.46 0.74
CA ASN A 217 18.43 9.12 1.17
C ASN A 217 17.19 9.10 2.06
N TYR A 218 16.55 10.24 2.32
CA TYR A 218 15.46 10.33 3.27
C TYR A 218 14.28 9.45 2.86
N PHE A 219 13.82 9.53 1.60
CA PHE A 219 12.72 8.69 1.12
C PHE A 219 13.07 7.20 1.08
N VAL A 220 14.31 6.84 0.79
CA VAL A 220 14.77 5.45 0.90
C VAL A 220 14.68 4.96 2.35
N MET A 221 15.16 5.76 3.30
CA MET A 221 15.11 5.43 4.73
C MET A 221 13.68 5.35 5.24
N SER A 222 12.80 6.27 4.82
CA SER A 222 11.37 6.24 5.17
C SER A 222 10.67 5.00 4.60
N SER A 223 10.93 4.64 3.33
CA SER A 223 10.38 3.42 2.71
C SER A 223 10.79 2.15 3.46
N LEU A 224 12.08 2.02 3.78
CA LEU A 224 12.57 0.86 4.53
C LEU A 224 12.06 0.84 5.97
N SER A 225 11.83 2.00 6.58
CA SER A 225 11.27 2.10 7.94
C SER A 225 9.79 1.74 7.98
N ASP A 226 9.03 2.16 6.96
CA ASP A 226 7.64 1.78 6.77
C ASP A 226 7.51 0.26 6.55
N LEU A 227 8.35 -0.31 5.69
CA LEU A 227 8.44 -1.75 5.46
C LEU A 227 8.78 -2.53 6.74
N HIS A 228 9.68 -2.00 7.57
CA HIS A 228 9.98 -2.59 8.87
C HIS A 228 8.75 -2.57 9.79
N SER A 229 7.99 -1.48 9.81
CA SER A 229 6.75 -1.37 10.58
C SER A 229 5.71 -2.37 10.09
N LEU A 230 5.54 -2.51 8.78
CA LEU A 230 4.66 -3.49 8.14
C LEU A 230 4.99 -4.92 8.59
N PHE A 231 6.26 -5.34 8.46
CA PHE A 231 6.68 -6.67 8.90
C PHE A 231 6.54 -6.87 10.42
N THR A 232 6.71 -5.81 11.20
CA THR A 232 6.52 -5.86 12.65
C THR A 232 5.04 -6.08 13.00
N SER A 233 4.13 -5.39 12.32
CA SER A 233 2.67 -5.56 12.44
C SER A 233 2.24 -6.96 12.01
N CYS A 234 2.68 -7.41 10.82
CA CYS A 234 2.42 -8.75 10.31
C CYS A 234 2.89 -9.84 11.31
N LYS A 235 4.12 -9.73 11.82
CA LYS A 235 4.64 -10.67 12.83
C LYS A 235 3.80 -10.72 14.11
N LYS A 236 3.21 -9.59 14.53
CA LYS A 236 2.29 -9.57 15.68
C LYS A 236 0.97 -10.26 15.34
N SER A 237 0.44 -10.05 14.14
CA SER A 237 -0.81 -10.66 13.66
C SER A 237 -0.70 -12.18 13.45
N LEU A 238 0.48 -12.69 13.09
CA LEU A 238 0.73 -14.14 12.92
C LEU A 238 0.81 -14.93 14.25
N LYS A 239 0.89 -14.25 15.40
CA LYS A 239 0.91 -14.95 16.70
C LYS A 239 -0.51 -15.41 17.05
N PRO A 240 -0.68 -16.63 17.58
CA PRO A 240 -2.00 -17.13 17.94
C PRO A 240 -2.64 -16.20 18.98
N LYS A 241 -3.72 -15.52 18.59
CA LYS A 241 -4.64 -14.85 19.52
C LYS A 241 -5.71 -15.86 19.95
N LYS A 242 -6.15 -15.77 21.20
CA LYS A 242 -7.43 -16.37 21.61
C LYS A 242 -8.53 -15.57 20.93
N GLU A 243 -8.99 -15.98 19.76
CA GLU A 243 -10.07 -15.29 19.06
C GLU A 243 -11.44 -15.71 19.61
N ARG A 244 -12.27 -14.70 19.89
CA ARG A 244 -13.71 -14.81 19.68
C ARG A 244 -13.92 -14.58 18.19
N SER A 245 -14.01 -15.67 17.43
CA SER A 245 -14.50 -15.61 16.06
C SER A 245 -15.97 -15.18 16.09
N HIS A 246 -16.21 -13.90 15.83
CA HIS A 246 -17.46 -13.48 15.24
C HIS A 246 -17.10 -13.10 13.80
N THR A 247 -17.20 -14.07 12.89
CA THR A 247 -17.32 -13.74 11.46
C THR A 247 -18.65 -13.04 11.31
N GLY A 248 -18.60 -11.72 11.12
CA GLY A 248 -19.76 -10.88 10.88
C GLY A 248 -20.56 -11.29 9.64
N LEU A 249 -21.83 -10.88 9.59
CA LEU A 249 -22.71 -11.12 8.45
C LEU A 249 -22.15 -10.46 7.18
N PHE A 250 -21.54 -9.27 7.32
CA PHE A 250 -20.87 -8.59 6.22
C PHE A 250 -19.72 -9.42 5.66
N SER A 251 -18.78 -9.82 6.53
CA SER A 251 -17.61 -10.60 6.15
C SER A 251 -18.03 -11.91 5.47
N SER A 252 -19.03 -12.63 6.00
CA SER A 252 -19.50 -13.87 5.39
C SER A 252 -20.10 -13.70 3.99
N SER A 253 -20.76 -12.56 3.72
CA SER A 253 -21.34 -12.26 2.41
C SER A 253 -20.27 -11.89 1.39
N ILE A 254 -19.21 -11.20 1.82
CA ILE A 254 -18.13 -10.68 0.95
C ILE A 254 -17.04 -11.73 0.67
N LEU A 255 -16.73 -12.61 1.62
CA LEU A 255 -15.70 -13.64 1.47
C LEU A 255 -16.00 -14.63 0.33
N ASN A 256 -17.25 -14.73 -0.11
CA ASN A 256 -17.60 -15.53 -1.30
C ASN A 256 -17.11 -14.90 -2.63
N PHE A 257 -16.74 -13.61 -2.63
CA PHE A 257 -16.34 -12.86 -3.81
C PHE A 257 -14.84 -12.55 -3.87
N ASN A 258 -14.16 -12.49 -2.73
CA ASN A 258 -12.72 -12.24 -2.69
C ASN A 258 -11.91 -13.53 -2.82
N GLN A 259 -10.96 -13.57 -3.75
CA GLN A 259 -9.91 -14.58 -3.74
C GLN A 259 -9.04 -14.37 -2.50
N GLU A 260 -9.06 -15.30 -1.55
CA GLU A 260 -8.11 -15.26 -0.44
C GLU A 260 -6.69 -15.30 -1.00
N ILE A 261 -5.85 -14.33 -0.62
CA ILE A 261 -4.43 -14.36 -0.92
C ILE A 261 -3.83 -15.54 -0.17
N VAL A 262 -3.43 -16.57 -0.93
CA VAL A 262 -2.83 -17.77 -0.36
C VAL A 262 -1.45 -17.42 0.19
N LYS A 263 -1.28 -17.59 1.50
CA LYS A 263 -0.01 -17.34 2.19
C LYS A 263 1.00 -18.44 1.85
N ASN A 264 1.85 -18.19 0.87
CA ASN A 264 2.88 -19.13 0.45
C ASN A 264 4.21 -18.87 1.18
N HIS A 265 4.54 -17.59 1.43
CA HIS A 265 5.84 -17.19 1.98
C HIS A 265 5.73 -16.67 3.42
N THR A 266 4.58 -16.12 3.80
CA THR A 266 4.40 -15.37 5.05
C THR A 266 4.27 -16.30 6.25
N ASN A 267 5.32 -16.33 7.09
CA ASN A 267 5.32 -17.02 8.37
C ASN A 267 6.20 -16.28 9.38
N VAL A 268 6.11 -16.65 10.66
CA VAL A 268 6.82 -15.94 11.74
C VAL A 268 8.34 -15.95 11.53
N GLU A 269 8.90 -17.01 10.97
CA GLU A 269 10.34 -17.15 10.73
C GLU A 269 10.79 -16.26 9.56
N SER A 270 10.13 -16.35 8.40
CA SER A 270 10.45 -15.56 7.22
C SER A 270 10.34 -14.07 7.50
N VAL A 271 9.25 -13.63 8.15
CA VAL A 271 9.06 -12.22 8.53
C VAL A 271 10.12 -11.77 9.55
N SER A 272 10.54 -12.64 10.48
CA SER A 272 11.62 -12.32 11.41
C SER A 272 12.97 -12.12 10.73
N LYS A 273 13.28 -12.91 9.68
CA LYS A 273 14.48 -12.74 8.87
C LYS A 273 14.42 -11.42 8.10
N CYS A 274 13.26 -11.13 7.49
CA CYS A 274 13.04 -9.87 6.76
C CYS A 274 13.23 -8.64 7.66
N ILE A 275 12.67 -8.61 8.88
CA ILE A 275 12.89 -7.53 9.84
C ILE A 275 14.38 -7.25 10.08
N LYS A 276 15.19 -8.30 10.26
CA LYS A 276 16.64 -8.14 10.46
C LYS A 276 17.33 -7.62 9.20
N LYS A 277 16.92 -8.12 8.03
CA LYS A 277 17.47 -7.72 6.73
C LYS A 277 17.17 -6.26 6.41
N ILE A 278 15.95 -5.79 6.70
CA ILE A 278 15.58 -4.37 6.54
C ILE A 278 16.39 -3.47 7.48
N LYS A 279 16.63 -3.88 8.73
CA LYS A 279 17.53 -3.12 9.64
C LYS A 279 18.95 -3.01 9.08
N PHE A 280 19.48 -4.10 8.51
CA PHE A 280 20.77 -4.07 7.83
C PHE A 280 20.78 -3.09 6.65
N TYR A 281 19.72 -3.08 5.82
CA TYR A 281 19.59 -2.13 4.72
C TYR A 281 19.46 -0.68 5.18
N LEU A 282 18.73 -0.41 6.26
CA LEU A 282 18.67 0.92 6.88
C LEU A 282 20.05 1.41 7.31
N SER A 283 20.80 0.57 8.04
CA SER A 283 22.18 0.88 8.43
C SER A 283 23.10 1.08 7.23
N TYR A 284 22.92 0.30 6.16
CA TYR A 284 23.68 0.44 4.92
C TYR A 284 23.41 1.77 4.21
N VAL A 285 22.13 2.13 4.03
CA VAL A 285 21.72 3.38 3.37
C VAL A 285 22.18 4.61 4.15
N GLN A 286 22.26 4.52 5.47
CA GLN A 286 22.76 5.61 6.30
C GLN A 286 24.24 5.94 6.04
N GLU A 287 25.08 4.94 5.74
CA GLU A 287 26.52 5.12 5.52
C GLU A 287 26.93 5.19 4.03
N TYR A 288 26.20 4.51 3.14
CA TYR A 288 26.57 4.30 1.73
C TYR A 288 25.58 4.93 0.73
N TYR A 289 24.89 6.00 1.12
CA TYR A 289 23.82 6.60 0.31
C TYR A 289 24.24 7.06 -1.10
N TYR A 290 25.53 7.37 -1.33
CA TYR A 290 26.04 7.79 -2.63
C TYR A 290 26.05 6.68 -3.69
N LYS A 291 25.88 5.41 -3.30
CA LYS A 291 25.87 4.26 -4.22
C LYS A 291 24.52 4.05 -4.94
N PHE A 292 23.53 4.91 -4.71
CA PHE A 292 22.19 4.82 -5.30
C PHE A 292 21.96 5.81 -6.46
N VAL A 293 23.00 6.52 -6.92
CA VAL A 293 22.90 7.41 -8.08
C VAL A 293 22.77 6.54 -9.33
N LEU A 294 21.59 6.59 -9.97
CA LEU A 294 21.39 6.05 -11.31
C LEU A 294 22.05 7.03 -12.29
N ASP A 295 23.17 6.63 -12.91
CA ASP A 295 23.72 7.31 -14.09
C ASP A 295 22.83 7.05 -15.32
#